data_AF-A0A2D4NR38-F1
#
_entry.id   AF-A0A2D4NR38-F1
#
_cell.length_a   1.000
_cell.length_b   1.000
_cell.length_c   1.000
_cell.angle_alpha   90.00
_cell.angle_beta   90.00
_cell.angle_gamma   90.00
#
_symmetry.space_group_name_H-M   'P 1'
#
loop_
_entity.id
_entity.type
_entity.pdbx_description
1 polymer ?
#
loop_
_entity_poly.entity_id
_entity_poly.type
_entity_poly.pdbx_seq_one_letter_code
_entity_poly.pdbx_strand_id
1 'polypeptide(L)'
;VHGVAREKKMASVVSLGSSPRISGRFYYLFAAVRNGICKPGLGRSWKRESSSNNEQESNQADMPVSMENPYKEPPKKCVLCGITVDYKNIQLLSQFISPYTGHILGHHITGLCKKKQNEMAKAIKRAHCMG
;
A
#
# COMPACT_ATOMS: atom_id res chain seq x y z
N VAL A 1 -19.04 51.44 39.44
CA VAL A 1 -19.77 52.47 38.67
C VAL A 1 -18.89 52.82 37.48
N HIS A 2 -19.19 52.59 36.20
CA HIS A 2 -20.43 52.50 35.44
C HIS A 2 -20.40 51.28 34.49
N GLY A 3 -21.56 50.69 34.25
CA GLY A 3 -21.84 49.91 33.04
C GLY A 3 -22.91 50.61 32.20
N VAL A 4 -22.96 50.30 30.90
CA VAL A 4 -24.11 50.38 29.97
C VAL A 4 -23.73 49.43 28.82
N ALA A 5 -24.24 48.19 28.70
CA ALA A 5 -25.57 47.74 28.30
C ALA A 5 -25.94 48.06 26.83
N ARG A 6 -26.49 47.04 26.15
CA ARG A 6 -27.28 47.00 24.90
C ARG A 6 -26.54 46.63 23.61
N GLU A 7 -27.11 45.85 22.67
CA GLU A 7 -28.30 45.00 22.62
C GLU A 7 -28.31 44.26 21.26
N LYS A 8 -28.62 42.96 21.29
CA LYS A 8 -29.36 42.14 20.30
C LYS A 8 -29.09 42.30 18.79
N LYS A 9 -28.64 41.20 18.17
CA LYS A 9 -29.34 40.66 16.98
C LYS A 9 -29.60 39.16 17.18
N MET A 10 -30.88 38.85 17.13
CA MET A 10 -31.47 37.52 17.25
C MET A 10 -31.76 36.99 15.85
N ALA A 11 -31.75 35.65 15.75
CA ALA A 11 -32.45 34.80 14.79
C ALA A 11 -31.93 34.75 13.33
N SER A 12 -31.50 33.55 12.92
CA SER A 12 -32.43 32.70 12.18
C SER A 12 -32.09 31.22 12.37
N VAL A 13 -33.12 30.48 12.76
CA VAL A 13 -33.18 29.03 12.88
C VAL A 13 -33.32 28.42 11.49
N VAL A 14 -32.47 27.46 11.17
CA VAL A 14 -32.80 26.44 10.17
C VAL A 14 -32.47 25.07 10.78
N SER A 15 -33.52 24.35 11.19
CA SER A 15 -33.47 22.94 11.55
C SER A 15 -34.36 22.18 10.58
N LEU A 16 -33.73 21.48 9.64
CA LEU A 16 -34.23 20.32 8.87
C LEU A 16 -32.92 19.68 8.33
N GLY A 17 -32.58 18.42 8.45
CA GLY A 17 -33.21 17.20 8.94
C GLY A 17 -32.32 16.05 8.43
N SER A 18 -32.15 15.03 9.27
CA SER A 18 -32.00 13.61 8.90
C SER A 18 -30.84 13.16 8.00
N SER A 19 -29.92 12.38 8.58
CA SER A 19 -29.12 11.39 7.86
C SER A 19 -30.01 10.38 7.11
N PRO A 20 -29.58 9.93 5.93
CA PRO A 20 -29.57 8.49 5.69
C PRO A 20 -28.26 7.99 5.07
N ARG A 21 -27.80 6.84 5.57
CA ARG A 21 -26.83 5.98 4.88
C ARG A 21 -27.45 5.54 3.54
N ILE A 22 -26.81 5.87 2.42
CA ILE A 22 -27.23 5.40 1.10
C ILE A 22 -26.39 4.19 0.74
N SER A 23 -26.92 3.02 1.11
CA SER A 23 -26.60 1.74 0.51
C SER A 23 -27.20 1.67 -0.90
N GLY A 24 -26.40 1.20 -1.86
CA GLY A 24 -26.85 0.42 -3.02
C GLY A 24 -27.85 1.07 -3.96
N ARG A 25 -27.37 1.84 -4.95
CA ARG A 25 -28.15 2.13 -6.17
C ARG A 25 -27.33 2.59 -7.38
N PHE A 26 -26.12 2.04 -7.53
CA PHE A 26 -25.31 2.14 -8.77
C PHE A 26 -25.33 0.81 -9.53
N TYR A 27 -26.51 0.21 -9.60
CA TYR A 27 -26.78 -0.97 -10.40
C TYR A 27 -27.77 -0.57 -11.49
N TYR A 28 -27.44 -0.93 -12.73
CA TYR A 28 -28.15 -0.64 -13.99
C TYR A 28 -27.76 0.66 -14.72
N LEU A 29 -26.47 0.81 -15.04
CA LEU A 29 -26.05 1.53 -16.25
C LEU A 29 -24.98 0.75 -17.04
N PHE A 30 -25.17 -0.55 -17.20
CA PHE A 30 -24.49 -1.35 -18.23
C PHE A 30 -25.44 -2.46 -18.68
N ALA A 31 -26.48 -2.08 -19.41
CA ALA A 31 -27.33 -3.02 -20.13
C ALA A 31 -27.79 -2.40 -21.46
N ALA A 32 -27.62 -3.17 -22.54
CA ALA A 32 -27.95 -2.97 -23.96
C ALA A 32 -26.90 -2.18 -24.79
N VAL A 33 -26.04 -2.83 -25.61
CA VAL A 33 -26.27 -3.55 -26.90
C VAL A 33 -26.38 -2.59 -28.11
N ARG A 34 -25.31 -2.54 -28.94
CA ARG A 34 -25.32 -2.84 -30.40
C ARG A 34 -23.97 -2.60 -31.10
N ASN A 35 -23.42 -3.71 -31.60
CA ASN A 35 -22.71 -3.90 -32.88
C ASN A 35 -21.46 -3.07 -33.20
N GLY A 36 -20.29 -3.65 -32.89
CA GLY A 36 -19.00 -3.33 -33.49
C GLY A 36 -18.12 -4.58 -33.51
N ILE A 37 -18.03 -5.21 -34.68
CA ILE A 37 -17.24 -6.41 -34.94
C ILE A 37 -15.76 -6.01 -35.00
N CYS A 38 -14.96 -6.49 -34.04
CA CYS A 38 -13.51 -6.67 -34.21
C CYS A 38 -13.14 -8.04 -33.62
N LYS A 39 -12.76 -8.99 -34.48
CA LYS A 39 -12.26 -10.31 -34.07
C LYS A 39 -10.82 -10.17 -33.56
N PRO A 40 -10.47 -10.62 -32.35
CA PRO A 40 -9.14 -11.16 -32.09
C PRO A 40 -9.13 -12.65 -32.46
N GLY A 41 -8.07 -13.01 -33.18
CA GLY A 41 -7.86 -14.31 -33.78
C GLY A 41 -7.82 -15.47 -32.78
N LEU A 42 -8.04 -16.63 -33.38
CA LEU A 42 -7.94 -17.98 -32.87
C LEU A 42 -6.66 -18.19 -32.04
N GLY A 43 -6.76 -18.03 -30.72
CA GLY A 43 -5.74 -18.47 -29.76
C GLY A 43 -6.05 -19.91 -29.34
N ARG A 44 -5.22 -20.85 -29.79
CA ARG A 44 -5.32 -22.29 -29.54
C ARG A 44 -5.61 -22.60 -28.06
N SER A 45 -6.78 -23.18 -27.79
CA SER A 45 -7.08 -23.82 -26.50
C SER A 45 -6.24 -25.08 -26.40
N TRP A 46 -5.22 -25.08 -25.53
CA TRP A 46 -4.51 -26.28 -25.15
C TRP A 46 -5.43 -27.14 -24.28
N LYS A 47 -6.26 -27.98 -24.91
CA LYS A 47 -6.91 -29.09 -24.20
C LYS A 47 -5.92 -30.26 -24.19
N ARG A 48 -5.34 -30.53 -23.02
CA ARG A 48 -4.64 -31.79 -22.77
C ARG A 48 -5.69 -32.83 -22.38
N GLU A 49 -6.06 -33.68 -23.34
CA GLU A 49 -6.85 -34.88 -23.09
C GLU A 49 -5.99 -35.87 -22.29
N SER A 50 -6.53 -36.40 -21.20
CA SER A 50 -5.84 -37.39 -20.37
C SER A 50 -6.57 -38.72 -20.53
N SER A 51 -5.99 -39.64 -21.29
CA SER A 51 -6.52 -41.00 -21.44
C SER A 51 -6.11 -41.87 -20.25
N SER A 52 -7.09 -42.47 -19.61
CA SER A 52 -6.96 -43.49 -18.57
C SER A 52 -6.59 -44.86 -19.18
N ASN A 53 -5.69 -45.59 -18.54
CA ASN A 53 -5.79 -47.05 -18.36
C ASN A 53 -5.00 -47.49 -17.11
N ASN A 54 -5.56 -48.48 -16.40
CA ASN A 54 -5.14 -49.04 -15.11
C ASN A 54 -3.79 -49.76 -15.16
N GLU A 55 -3.00 -49.63 -14.08
CA GLU A 55 -2.19 -50.70 -13.46
C GLU A 55 -1.68 -50.20 -12.09
N GLN A 56 -2.10 -50.85 -11.00
CA GLN A 56 -1.64 -50.60 -9.63
C GLN A 56 -0.39 -51.43 -9.37
N GLU A 57 0.73 -50.79 -9.06
CA GLU A 57 1.60 -50.97 -7.88
C GLU A 57 2.93 -50.21 -8.13
N SER A 58 3.39 -49.41 -7.15
CA SER A 58 4.51 -48.43 -7.15
C SER A 58 4.25 -46.94 -7.47
N ASN A 59 3.04 -46.54 -7.86
CA ASN A 59 2.75 -45.14 -8.29
C ASN A 59 2.59 -44.08 -7.17
N GLN A 60 2.87 -44.40 -5.91
CA GLN A 60 2.78 -43.42 -4.80
C GLN A 60 4.08 -42.65 -4.56
N ALA A 61 5.22 -43.14 -5.06
CA ALA A 61 6.53 -42.55 -4.77
C ALA A 61 6.79 -41.21 -5.50
N ASP A 62 6.17 -41.01 -6.66
CA ASP A 62 6.35 -39.82 -7.51
C ASP A 62 5.24 -38.75 -7.35
N MET A 63 4.32 -38.94 -6.39
CA MET A 63 3.32 -37.93 -6.08
C MET A 63 3.97 -36.72 -5.37
N PRO A 64 3.59 -35.48 -5.71
CA PRO A 64 4.17 -34.30 -5.06
C PRO A 64 3.83 -34.30 -3.57
N VAL A 65 4.86 -34.27 -2.74
CA VAL A 65 4.72 -34.19 -1.29
C VAL A 65 4.40 -32.74 -0.89
N SER A 66 3.43 -32.57 -0.01
CA SER A 66 3.16 -31.28 0.61
C SER A 66 4.27 -30.95 1.61
N MET A 67 5.24 -30.15 1.19
CA MET A 67 6.32 -29.61 2.03
C MET A 67 6.38 -28.08 1.92
N GLU A 68 6.95 -27.39 2.90
CA GLU A 68 7.31 -25.98 2.73
C GLU A 68 8.31 -25.84 1.58
N ASN A 69 8.15 -24.79 0.76
CA ASN A 69 8.99 -24.59 -0.42
C ASN A 69 10.49 -24.52 -0.04
N PRO A 70 11.30 -25.54 -0.41
CA PRO A 70 12.71 -25.60 -0.05
C PRO A 70 13.55 -24.59 -0.85
N TYR A 71 13.03 -24.10 -1.97
CA TYR A 71 13.65 -23.10 -2.83
C TYR A 71 13.22 -21.66 -2.48
N LYS A 72 12.62 -21.45 -1.30
CA LYS A 72 12.19 -20.12 -0.87
C LYS A 72 13.39 -19.27 -0.49
N GLU A 73 13.67 -18.25 -1.30
CA GLU A 73 14.69 -17.27 -0.96
C GLU A 73 14.34 -16.51 0.34
N PRO A 74 15.36 -16.18 1.15
CA PRO A 74 15.14 -15.39 2.35
C PRO A 74 14.61 -14.00 1.98
N PRO A 75 13.79 -13.37 2.85
CA PRO A 75 13.27 -12.04 2.59
C PRO A 75 14.42 -11.03 2.46
N LYS A 76 14.32 -10.18 1.43
CA LYS A 76 15.28 -9.10 1.17
C LYS A 76 15.32 -8.14 2.35
N LYS A 77 16.53 -7.82 2.81
CA LYS A 77 16.77 -6.88 3.91
C LYS A 77 17.26 -5.54 3.36
N CYS A 78 16.95 -4.48 4.08
CA CYS A 78 17.46 -3.14 3.81
C CYS A 78 18.91 -2.98 4.28
N VAL A 79 19.61 -1.97 3.76
CA VAL A 79 21.01 -1.67 4.13
C VAL A 79 21.18 -1.37 5.63
N LEU A 80 20.17 -0.75 6.25
CA LEU A 80 20.20 -0.36 7.68
C LEU A 80 19.52 -1.37 8.61
N CYS A 81 19.19 -2.56 8.12
CA CYS A 81 18.50 -3.57 8.90
C CYS A 81 19.50 -4.25 9.85
N GLY A 82 19.38 -3.98 11.15
CA GLY A 82 20.30 -4.44 12.20
C GLY A 82 21.26 -3.36 12.73
N ILE A 83 21.25 -2.18 12.12
CA ILE A 83 22.09 -1.04 12.54
C ILE A 83 21.24 -0.06 13.35
N THR A 84 21.79 0.46 14.45
CA THR A 84 21.16 1.50 15.27
C THR A 84 21.40 2.87 14.66
N VAL A 85 20.37 3.71 14.69
CA VAL A 85 20.37 5.03 14.07
C VAL A 85 20.40 6.08 15.15
N ASP A 86 21.51 6.82 15.21
CA ASP A 86 21.67 7.93 16.14
C ASP A 86 21.65 9.27 15.41
N TYR A 87 21.03 10.26 16.05
CA TYR A 87 20.97 11.63 15.53
C TYR A 87 22.35 12.32 15.53
N LYS A 88 23.31 11.78 16.28
CA LYS A 88 24.69 12.30 16.38
C LYS A 88 25.53 11.97 15.15
N ASN A 89 25.14 10.94 14.38
CA ASN A 89 25.93 10.42 13.26
C ASN A 89 25.61 11.21 11.98
N ILE A 90 26.16 12.41 11.88
CA ILE A 90 25.88 13.36 10.78
C ILE A 90 26.23 12.74 9.41
N GLN A 91 27.32 11.98 9.31
CA GLN A 91 27.76 11.32 8.07
C GLN A 91 26.75 10.31 7.52
N LEU A 92 25.98 9.65 8.38
CA LEU A 92 24.95 8.70 7.95
C LEU A 92 23.68 9.44 7.54
N LEU A 93 23.30 10.48 8.29
CA LEU A 93 22.09 11.24 8.04
C LEU A 93 22.17 12.07 6.75
N SER A 94 23.34 12.65 6.45
CA SER A 94 23.55 13.47 5.26
C SER A 94 23.35 12.71 3.95
N GLN A 95 23.58 11.38 3.94
CA GLN A 95 23.36 10.53 2.77
C GLN A 95 21.89 10.44 2.36
N PHE A 96 20.96 10.64 3.30
CA PHE A 96 19.53 10.52 3.08
C PHE A 96 18.84 11.88 2.85
N ILE A 97 19.63 12.93 2.60
CA ILE A 97 19.16 14.30 2.40
C ILE A 97 19.54 14.74 0.98
N SER A 98 18.64 15.50 0.33
CA SER A 98 18.93 16.13 -0.96
C SER A 98 20.07 17.15 -0.82
N PRO A 99 21.14 17.06 -1.63
CA PRO A 99 22.30 17.94 -1.49
C PRO A 99 21.97 19.42 -1.76
N TYR A 100 21.00 19.70 -2.63
CA TYR A 100 20.64 21.08 -3.01
C TYR A 100 19.47 21.64 -2.20
N THR A 101 18.51 20.80 -1.82
CA THR A 101 17.25 21.25 -1.20
C THR A 101 17.21 21.01 0.31
N GLY A 102 18.03 20.12 0.85
CA GLY A 102 17.96 19.73 2.26
C GLY A 102 16.73 18.89 2.61
N HIS A 103 15.94 18.46 1.63
CA HIS A 103 14.76 17.62 1.83
C HIS A 103 15.16 16.17 2.11
N ILE A 104 14.44 15.51 3.02
CA ILE A 104 14.65 14.08 3.30
C ILE A 104 14.16 13.25 2.11
N LEU A 105 15.01 12.36 1.60
CA LEU A 105 14.69 11.49 0.47
C LEU A 105 13.58 10.50 0.85
N GLY A 106 12.68 10.22 -0.10
CA GLY A 106 11.56 9.30 0.10
C GLY A 106 11.96 7.82 0.05
N HIS A 107 11.09 6.95 0.56
CA HIS A 107 11.28 5.49 0.58
C HIS A 107 11.61 4.88 -0.80
N HIS A 108 10.99 5.41 -1.87
CA HIS A 108 11.20 4.90 -3.23
C HIS A 108 12.61 5.17 -3.77
N ILE A 109 13.36 6.09 -3.15
CA ILE A 109 14.74 6.43 -3.51
C ILE A 109 15.70 5.65 -2.60
N THR A 110 15.48 5.72 -1.28
CA THR A 110 16.41 5.12 -0.29
C THR A 110 16.34 3.60 -0.23
N GLY A 111 15.20 3.00 -0.61
CA GLY A 111 15.01 1.55 -0.55
C GLY A 111 15.05 0.96 0.87
N LEU A 112 14.86 1.80 1.90
CA LEU A 112 14.86 1.37 3.29
C LEU A 112 13.51 0.77 3.70
N CYS A 113 13.50 -0.15 4.68
CA CYS A 113 12.25 -0.58 5.28
C CYS A 113 11.52 0.61 5.94
N LYS A 114 10.18 0.61 5.92
CA LYS A 114 9.34 1.67 6.53
C LYS A 114 9.73 2.00 7.98
N LYS A 115 10.10 0.99 8.77
CA LYS A 115 10.56 1.15 10.17
C LYS A 115 11.82 2.02 10.23
N LYS A 116 12.85 1.65 9.45
CA LYS A 116 14.12 2.37 9.39
C LYS A 116 13.98 3.75 8.75
N GLN A 117 13.12 3.91 7.74
CA GLN A 117 12.82 5.22 7.15
C GLN A 117 12.22 6.19 8.19
N ASN A 118 11.34 5.70 9.07
CA ASN A 118 10.77 6.53 10.14
C ASN A 118 11.81 6.86 11.22
N GLU A 119 12.69 5.91 11.58
CA GLU A 119 13.81 6.16 12.48
C GLU A 119 14.77 7.21 11.91
N MET A 120 15.16 7.09 10.64
CA MET A 120 15.95 8.11 9.92
C MET A 120 15.28 9.48 10.00
N ALA A 121 14.00 9.57 9.61
CA ALA A 121 13.31 10.85 9.57
C ALA A 121 13.22 11.50 10.96
N LYS A 122 13.03 10.70 12.03
CA LYS A 122 13.06 11.19 13.41
C LYS A 122 14.45 11.68 13.82
N ALA A 123 15.50 10.92 13.47
CA ALA A 123 16.88 11.28 13.78
C ALA A 123 17.29 12.59 13.08
N ILE A 124 16.97 12.75 11.79
CA ILE A 124 17.23 13.97 11.02
C ILE A 124 16.49 15.16 11.63
N LYS A 125 15.19 15.03 11.88
CA LYS A 125 14.39 16.11 12.51
C LYS A 125 14.94 16.50 13.88
N ARG A 126 15.34 15.50 14.68
CA ARG A 126 15.95 15.74 15.99
C ARG A 126 17.28 16.48 15.86
N ALA A 127 18.14 16.08 14.92
CA ALA A 127 19.42 16.75 14.66
C ALA A 127 19.18 18.22 14.29
N HIS A 128 18.25 18.50 13.36
CA HIS A 128 17.91 19.87 12.97
C HIS A 128 17.36 20.73 14.12
N CYS A 129 16.61 20.13 15.05
CA CYS A 129 16.11 20.86 16.22
C CYS A 129 17.20 21.12 17.26
N MET A 130 18.26 20.30 17.29
CA MET A 130 19.32 20.38 18.29
C MET A 130 20.50 21.27 17.85
N GLY A 131 20.72 21.46 16.54
CA GLY A 131 21.79 22.29 15.97
C GLY A 131 22.60 21.56 14.92
#